data_AF-A0A0R2T0F0-F1
#
_entry.id   AF-A0A0R2T0F0-F1
#
_cell.length_a   1.000
_cell.length_b   1.000
_cell.length_c   1.000
_cell.angle_alpha   90.00
_cell.angle_beta   90.00
_cell.angle_gamma   90.00
#
_symmetry.space_group_name_H-M   'P 1'
#
loop_
_entity.id
_entity.type
_entity.pdbx_description
1 polymer ?
#
loop_
_entity_poly.entity_id
_entity_poly.type
_entity_poly.pdbx_seq_one_letter_code
_entity_poly.pdbx_strand_id
1 'polypeptide(L)'
;MIKISTIAKLSAATLLSTCVSMANAGERVSDFSLVDAKGRFFQLSRHANQNAVVVLAQDGSRDIRKAAKDIASLAAQFEGQRVEFVMLDSTGNADKAALLQAAEKAGIELRILIDDTQLVAEELGLTRALEVAILDPKAKELVYRGALNDRFAEGKKARRASEHYVADALTALIADQEIAAPEFTSNGEAIDFSAKSAQIAAVSYANDVAPILEQRCVTCHQEGGIAPFAMSSHQMVQGWSPMIRETLITKRMPPGQIDVEYSNQFHGVNHITVEETQKLVHWIDSGAKNNSATDPLAEYEISPVKWGHGEPDMIVNIPPQTIPATGTVEYRNLVLPLDLPEDKWVKAVEFVAGDTTVLHHIIAWAQAPDTGRGRGGAFGILNQGIGLGAYAPGNSINTYPDGAGFPLPQGSGLILQMHYTSSGKETVDASEIGIHFWDEEPERTILGGSAADLEIAIAPFEANHEMVASKKFRKDSYLTMVGPHMHYRGEDANFKLVYPDGSEEEILNVPNYQFNWQKTYDFKEPKFLPAGTEMVFRATFDNSEMNPFNPDPSAEISWGEQTWQEMMFGFFRYVEADEGE
;
A
#
# COMPACT_ATOMS: atom_id res chain seq x y z
N MET A 1 82.79 -45.29 31.04
CA MET A 1 83.83 -44.88 30.07
C MET A 1 83.14 -44.57 28.75
N ILE A 2 83.38 -43.37 28.19
CA ILE A 2 83.44 -43.10 26.73
C ILE A 2 82.12 -43.17 25.87
N LYS A 3 81.86 -42.02 25.20
CA LYS A 3 81.29 -41.73 23.82
C LYS A 3 79.77 -41.72 23.54
N ILE A 4 79.18 -40.60 23.08
CA ILE A 4 79.05 -39.94 21.72
C ILE A 4 77.90 -40.50 20.85
N SER A 5 76.92 -39.63 20.47
CA SER A 5 76.45 -39.39 19.06
C SER A 5 75.26 -38.40 19.04
N THR A 6 75.33 -37.18 18.47
CA THR A 6 75.09 -36.71 17.07
C THR A 6 73.66 -36.81 16.49
N ILE A 7 73.20 -35.66 15.97
CA ILE A 7 72.31 -35.38 14.81
C ILE A 7 70.95 -34.73 15.11
N ALA A 8 70.83 -33.53 14.54
CA ALA A 8 69.65 -32.68 14.41
C ALA A 8 69.00 -32.83 13.02
N LYS A 9 67.73 -32.40 12.93
CA LYS A 9 66.90 -32.03 11.75
C LYS A 9 65.70 -32.94 11.46
N LEU A 10 64.65 -32.26 10.98
CA LEU A 10 63.37 -32.69 10.40
C LEU A 10 62.23 -32.98 11.38
N SER A 11 61.32 -32.01 11.50
CA SER A 11 59.88 -32.30 11.53
C SER A 11 59.18 -31.24 10.67
N ALA A 12 58.62 -31.73 9.57
CA ALA A 12 58.01 -30.98 8.49
C ALA A 12 56.53 -30.73 8.76
N ALA A 13 56.04 -29.69 8.09
CA ALA A 13 54.70 -29.13 8.10
C ALA A 13 53.59 -30.12 7.74
N THR A 14 52.43 -29.97 8.39
CA THR A 14 51.12 -30.23 7.78
C THR A 14 50.08 -29.32 8.45
N LEU A 15 50.02 -28.06 8.01
CA LEU A 15 48.87 -27.19 8.24
C LEU A 15 47.99 -27.33 7.00
N LEU A 16 46.88 -28.08 7.13
CA LEU A 16 45.78 -28.00 6.18
C LEU A 16 45.26 -26.55 6.21
N SER A 17 45.62 -25.78 5.19
CA SER A 17 44.95 -24.53 4.90
C SER A 17 43.63 -24.88 4.21
N THR A 18 42.56 -25.01 4.99
CA THR A 18 41.21 -24.85 4.46
C THR A 18 41.04 -23.39 4.09
N CYS A 19 41.31 -23.06 2.83
CA CYS A 19 40.81 -21.83 2.22
C CYS A 19 39.29 -21.92 2.24
N VAL A 20 38.67 -21.36 3.28
CA VAL A 20 37.28 -20.94 3.18
C VAL A 20 37.31 -19.79 2.18
N SER A 21 36.85 -20.04 0.97
CA SER A 21 36.47 -18.97 0.06
C SER A 21 35.42 -18.15 0.79
N MET A 22 35.80 -16.99 1.33
CA MET A 22 34.81 -15.98 1.66
C MET A 22 34.25 -15.54 0.32
N ALA A 23 33.11 -16.10 -0.07
CA ALA A 23 32.30 -15.49 -1.10
C ALA A 23 32.10 -14.03 -0.68
N ASN A 24 32.42 -13.08 -1.56
CA ASN A 24 32.10 -11.68 -1.35
C ASN A 24 30.57 -11.59 -1.31
N ALA A 25 29.98 -11.65 -0.10
CA ALA A 25 28.57 -11.34 0.08
C ALA A 25 28.34 -9.90 -0.35
N GLY A 26 27.29 -9.65 -1.14
CA GLY A 26 26.96 -8.31 -1.61
C GLY A 26 26.62 -7.37 -0.46
N GLU A 27 26.60 -6.06 -0.73
CA GLU A 27 26.14 -5.08 0.25
C GLU A 27 24.65 -5.34 0.54
N ARG A 28 24.30 -5.65 1.80
CA ARG A 28 22.92 -5.93 2.20
C ARG A 28 22.08 -4.65 2.04
N VAL A 29 20.93 -4.78 1.37
CA VAL A 29 19.95 -3.70 1.23
C VAL A 29 18.66 -4.05 1.98
N SER A 30 17.99 -3.03 2.48
CA SER A 30 16.65 -3.14 3.03
C SER A 30 15.65 -3.49 1.94
N ASP A 31 14.52 -4.11 2.33
CA ASP A 31 13.38 -4.17 1.41
C ASP A 31 12.81 -2.76 1.23
N PHE A 32 12.35 -2.45 0.03
CA PHE A 32 11.76 -1.17 -0.29
C PHE A 32 10.63 -1.30 -1.28
N SER A 33 9.77 -0.28 -1.30
CA SER A 33 8.69 -0.20 -2.26
C SER A 33 8.53 1.19 -2.85
N LEU A 34 8.11 1.24 -4.11
CA LEU A 34 7.85 2.47 -4.84
C LEU A 34 6.56 2.30 -5.65
N VAL A 35 5.92 3.42 -5.98
CA VAL A 35 4.86 3.43 -6.99
C VAL A 35 5.48 3.93 -8.27
N ASP A 36 5.16 3.29 -9.39
CA ASP A 36 5.68 3.68 -10.68
C ASP A 36 4.88 4.82 -11.32
N ALA A 37 5.37 5.31 -12.46
CA ALA A 37 4.75 6.38 -13.23
C ALA A 37 3.33 6.07 -13.73
N LYS A 38 2.92 4.79 -13.73
CA LYS A 38 1.58 4.34 -14.12
C LYS A 38 0.70 3.99 -12.90
N GLY A 39 1.15 4.32 -11.69
CA GLY A 39 0.39 4.04 -10.47
C GLY A 39 0.46 2.57 -10.02
N ARG A 40 1.42 1.77 -10.49
CA ARG A 40 1.58 0.36 -10.07
C ARG A 40 2.65 0.23 -8.99
N PHE A 41 2.38 -0.61 -8.00
CA PHE A 41 3.30 -0.85 -6.90
C PHE A 41 4.46 -1.78 -7.28
N PHE A 42 5.64 -1.48 -6.76
CA PHE A 42 6.84 -2.29 -6.85
C PHE A 42 7.36 -2.50 -5.43
N GLN A 43 7.73 -3.73 -5.07
CA GLN A 43 8.43 -4.02 -3.83
C GLN A 43 9.48 -5.09 -4.06
N LEU A 44 10.73 -4.84 -3.67
CA LEU A 44 11.87 -5.71 -3.99
C LEU A 44 11.62 -7.18 -3.59
N SER A 45 11.06 -7.41 -2.40
CA SER A 45 10.76 -8.77 -1.92
C SER A 45 9.73 -9.54 -2.75
N ARG A 46 8.82 -8.87 -3.47
CA ARG A 46 7.87 -9.52 -4.40
C ARG A 46 8.52 -10.01 -5.70
N HIS A 47 9.79 -9.66 -5.91
CA HIS A 47 10.59 -10.13 -7.04
C HIS A 47 11.59 -11.23 -6.65
N ALA A 48 11.44 -11.88 -5.49
CA ALA A 48 12.36 -12.93 -5.03
C ALA A 48 12.43 -14.18 -5.93
N ASN A 49 11.52 -14.32 -6.89
CA ASN A 49 11.55 -15.32 -7.95
C ASN A 49 12.42 -14.93 -9.17
N GLN A 50 12.85 -13.66 -9.25
CA GLN A 50 13.77 -13.16 -10.25
C GLN A 50 15.21 -13.48 -9.84
N ASN A 51 16.07 -13.72 -10.84
CA ASN A 51 17.51 -13.84 -10.64
C ASN A 51 18.15 -12.49 -10.34
N ALA A 52 17.58 -11.39 -10.86
CA ALA A 52 18.06 -10.05 -10.60
C ALA A 52 16.98 -8.98 -10.86
N VAL A 53 17.11 -7.84 -10.17
CA VAL A 53 16.44 -6.58 -10.51
C VAL A 53 17.51 -5.55 -10.87
N VAL A 54 17.41 -4.99 -12.07
CA VAL A 54 18.34 -3.98 -12.61
C VAL A 54 17.67 -2.62 -12.57
N VAL A 55 18.27 -1.67 -11.86
CA VAL A 55 17.75 -0.33 -11.63
C VAL A 55 18.66 0.70 -12.28
N LEU A 56 18.14 1.50 -13.22
CA LEU A 56 18.85 2.62 -13.84
C LEU A 56 18.41 3.96 -13.24
N ALA A 57 19.33 4.69 -12.61
CA ALA A 57 19.08 6.04 -12.12
C ALA A 57 18.91 7.02 -13.29
N GLN A 58 17.86 7.85 -13.25
CA GLN A 58 17.54 8.80 -14.30
C GLN A 58 17.53 10.27 -13.82
N ASP A 59 17.81 11.20 -14.72
CA ASP A 59 17.91 12.65 -14.48
C ASP A 59 17.18 13.51 -15.53
N GLY A 60 16.34 12.91 -16.38
CA GLY A 60 15.68 13.61 -17.49
C GLY A 60 16.61 14.16 -18.59
N SER A 61 17.92 13.89 -18.53
CA SER A 61 18.90 14.42 -19.50
C SER A 61 18.73 13.83 -20.91
N ARG A 62 19.49 14.31 -21.90
CA ARG A 62 19.45 13.67 -23.24
C ARG A 62 20.16 12.32 -23.27
N ASP A 63 21.10 12.10 -22.37
CA ASP A 63 21.91 10.88 -22.32
C ASP A 63 21.14 9.71 -21.69
N ILE A 64 20.13 10.00 -20.86
CA ILE A 64 19.20 8.96 -20.39
C ILE A 64 18.53 8.21 -21.54
N ARG A 65 18.21 8.89 -22.65
CA ARG A 65 17.57 8.24 -23.81
C ARG A 65 18.50 7.24 -24.48
N LYS A 66 19.81 7.47 -24.41
CA LYS A 66 20.79 6.53 -24.94
C LYS A 66 20.97 5.37 -23.95
N ALA A 67 21.05 5.66 -22.66
CA ALA A 67 21.18 4.64 -21.62
C ALA A 67 19.96 3.71 -21.58
N ALA A 68 18.75 4.26 -21.62
CA ALA A 68 17.50 3.50 -21.67
C ALA A 68 17.42 2.58 -22.89
N LYS A 69 17.93 3.01 -24.07
CA LYS A 69 18.02 2.15 -25.26
C LYS A 69 19.04 1.03 -25.10
N ASP A 70 20.20 1.34 -24.51
CA ASP A 70 21.21 0.33 -24.23
C ASP A 70 20.69 -0.70 -23.20
N ILE A 71 19.94 -0.26 -22.18
CA ILE A 71 19.26 -1.16 -21.22
C ILE A 71 18.13 -1.95 -21.86
N ALA A 72 17.29 -1.35 -22.70
CA ALA A 72 16.25 -2.10 -23.39
C ALA A 72 16.85 -3.21 -24.29
N SER A 73 17.99 -2.93 -24.94
CA SER A 73 18.74 -3.94 -25.69
C SER A 73 19.33 -5.02 -24.79
N LEU A 74 19.75 -4.66 -23.57
CA LEU A 74 20.23 -5.61 -22.57
C LEU A 74 19.08 -6.48 -22.04
N ALA A 75 17.90 -5.90 -21.78
CA ALA A 75 16.71 -6.62 -21.37
C ALA A 75 16.32 -7.69 -22.40
N ALA A 76 16.38 -7.35 -23.70
CA ALA A 76 16.17 -8.31 -24.79
C ALA A 76 17.23 -9.44 -24.83
N GLN A 77 18.47 -9.19 -24.40
CA GLN A 77 19.49 -10.23 -24.28
C GLN A 77 19.22 -11.23 -23.14
N PHE A 78 18.59 -10.75 -22.06
CA PHE A 78 18.27 -11.55 -20.86
C PHE A 78 16.81 -12.02 -20.82
N GLU A 79 16.09 -11.92 -21.93
CA GLU A 79 14.72 -12.41 -22.05
C GLU A 79 14.64 -13.90 -21.69
N GLY A 80 13.67 -14.27 -20.85
CA GLY A 80 13.49 -15.64 -20.36
C GLY A 80 14.45 -16.05 -19.23
N GLN A 81 15.40 -15.20 -18.82
CA GLN A 81 16.34 -15.48 -17.72
C GLN A 81 15.90 -14.91 -16.37
N ARG A 82 14.64 -14.49 -16.24
CA ARG A 82 14.05 -13.93 -15.00
C ARG A 82 14.86 -12.75 -14.45
N VAL A 83 15.08 -11.74 -15.28
CA VAL A 83 15.71 -10.47 -14.89
C VAL A 83 14.72 -9.34 -15.13
N GLU A 84 14.44 -8.57 -14.09
CA GLU A 84 13.58 -7.40 -14.16
C GLU A 84 14.43 -6.15 -14.44
N PHE A 85 13.97 -5.27 -15.35
CA PHE A 85 14.66 -4.02 -15.68
C PHE A 85 13.74 -2.83 -15.43
N VAL A 86 14.18 -1.91 -14.58
CA VAL A 86 13.44 -0.70 -14.21
C VAL A 86 14.32 0.54 -14.26
N MET A 87 13.69 1.69 -14.38
CA MET A 87 14.31 3.00 -14.17
C MET A 87 13.87 3.56 -12.81
N LEU A 88 14.71 4.37 -12.20
CA LEU A 88 14.44 5.07 -10.94
C LEU A 88 14.52 6.57 -11.17
N ASP A 89 13.41 7.27 -10.95
CA ASP A 89 13.36 8.73 -10.87
C ASP A 89 13.51 9.16 -9.41
N SER A 90 14.66 9.75 -9.08
CA SER A 90 14.93 10.37 -7.77
C SER A 90 15.12 11.87 -7.90
N THR A 91 14.50 12.49 -8.90
CA THR A 91 14.61 13.94 -9.16
C THR A 91 13.73 14.77 -8.22
N GLY A 92 12.86 14.12 -7.44
CA GLY A 92 11.86 14.76 -6.59
C GLY A 92 10.66 15.30 -7.37
N ASN A 93 10.55 15.03 -8.68
CA ASN A 93 9.40 15.40 -9.48
C ASN A 93 8.30 14.32 -9.40
N ALA A 94 7.22 14.63 -8.70
CA ALA A 94 6.08 13.71 -8.53
C ALA A 94 5.05 13.76 -9.68
N ASP A 95 5.25 14.58 -10.72
CA ASP A 95 4.31 14.66 -11.86
C ASP A 95 4.46 13.44 -12.78
N LYS A 96 3.68 12.40 -12.47
CA LYS A 96 3.58 11.15 -13.24
C LYS A 96 3.24 11.40 -14.72
N ALA A 97 2.32 12.32 -15.01
CA ALA A 97 1.85 12.58 -16.37
C ALA A 97 2.96 13.23 -17.22
N ALA A 98 3.66 14.21 -16.67
CA ALA A 98 4.80 14.84 -17.34
C ALA A 98 5.94 13.82 -17.58
N LEU A 99 6.19 12.94 -16.60
CA LEU A 99 7.22 11.91 -16.68
C LEU A 99 6.87 10.85 -17.74
N LEU A 100 5.63 10.38 -17.79
CA LEU A 100 5.15 9.46 -18.84
C LEU A 100 5.23 10.10 -20.23
N GLN A 101 4.82 11.37 -20.38
CA GLN A 101 4.91 12.09 -21.65
C GLN A 101 6.39 12.26 -22.10
N ALA A 102 7.29 12.55 -21.16
CA ALA A 102 8.72 12.65 -21.45
C ALA A 102 9.31 11.30 -21.89
N ALA A 103 8.91 10.21 -21.22
CA ALA A 103 9.30 8.84 -21.55
C ALA A 103 8.80 8.43 -22.94
N GLU A 104 7.53 8.68 -23.26
CA GLU A 104 6.93 8.40 -24.56
C GLU A 104 7.66 9.16 -25.68
N LYS A 105 7.86 10.46 -25.52
CA LYS A 105 8.61 11.30 -26.48
C LYS A 105 10.06 10.84 -26.66
N ALA A 106 10.62 10.22 -25.63
CA ALA A 106 11.97 9.66 -25.66
C ALA A 106 12.04 8.23 -26.25
N GLY A 107 10.90 7.57 -26.44
CA GLY A 107 10.82 6.15 -26.80
C GLY A 107 11.35 5.24 -25.70
N ILE A 108 11.08 5.59 -24.44
CA ILE A 108 11.43 4.82 -23.25
C ILE A 108 10.22 3.97 -22.87
N GLU A 109 10.38 2.64 -22.92
CA GLU A 109 9.32 1.68 -22.60
C GLU A 109 9.51 1.01 -21.23
N LEU A 110 10.69 1.19 -20.61
CA LEU A 110 10.99 0.63 -19.29
C LEU A 110 10.07 1.22 -18.23
N ARG A 111 9.71 0.40 -17.24
CA ARG A 111 8.97 0.84 -16.05
C ARG A 111 9.80 1.87 -15.29
N ILE A 112 9.19 3.00 -14.91
CA ILE A 112 9.87 4.08 -14.17
C ILE A 112 9.30 4.15 -12.76
N LEU A 113 10.09 3.72 -11.79
CA LEU A 113 9.79 3.84 -10.36
C LEU A 113 10.01 5.27 -9.90
N ILE A 114 9.11 5.81 -9.09
CA ILE A 114 9.19 7.18 -8.57
C ILE A 114 9.65 7.12 -7.12
N ASP A 115 10.86 7.63 -6.88
CA ASP A 115 11.50 7.78 -5.58
C ASP A 115 11.52 9.26 -5.17
N ASP A 116 10.33 9.78 -4.89
CA ASP A 116 10.07 11.15 -4.45
C ASP A 116 10.78 11.49 -3.12
N THR A 117 10.92 10.50 -2.24
CA THR A 117 11.67 10.63 -0.98
C THR A 117 13.19 10.59 -1.14
N GLN A 118 13.69 10.10 -2.29
CA GLN A 118 15.10 9.80 -2.54
C GLN A 118 15.72 8.71 -1.62
N LEU A 119 14.95 8.16 -0.68
CA LEU A 119 15.43 7.19 0.30
C LEU A 119 15.88 5.88 -0.35
N VAL A 120 15.26 5.48 -1.47
CA VAL A 120 15.67 4.28 -2.19
C VAL A 120 16.99 4.52 -2.92
N ALA A 121 17.17 5.65 -3.59
CA ALA A 121 18.47 5.99 -4.18
C ALA A 121 19.58 6.04 -3.13
N GLU A 122 19.29 6.55 -1.93
CA GLU A 122 20.23 6.53 -0.80
C GLU A 122 20.56 5.12 -0.32
N GLU A 123 19.55 4.26 -0.13
CA GLU A 123 19.72 2.86 0.29
C GLU A 123 20.55 2.07 -0.73
N LEU A 124 20.38 2.35 -2.02
CA LEU A 124 21.17 1.74 -3.09
C LEU A 124 22.57 2.37 -3.23
N GLY A 125 22.84 3.48 -2.52
CA GLY A 125 24.07 4.25 -2.61
C GLY A 125 24.29 4.88 -3.99
N LEU A 126 23.22 5.15 -4.74
CA LEU A 126 23.27 5.84 -6.02
C LEU A 126 23.63 7.31 -5.77
N THR A 127 24.65 7.80 -6.48
CA THR A 127 25.15 9.18 -6.31
C THR A 127 25.04 9.99 -7.59
N ARG A 128 24.88 9.32 -8.73
CA ARG A 128 24.80 9.96 -10.04
C ARG A 128 23.72 9.32 -10.90
N ALA A 129 23.16 10.11 -11.79
CA ALA A 129 22.34 9.60 -12.87
C ALA A 129 23.15 8.68 -13.80
N LEU A 130 22.45 7.85 -14.56
CA LEU A 130 23.03 6.84 -15.46
C LEU A 130 23.85 5.74 -14.73
N GLU A 131 23.91 5.79 -13.40
CA GLU A 131 24.34 4.64 -12.59
C GLU A 131 23.28 3.54 -12.66
N VAL A 132 23.77 2.30 -12.63
CA VAL A 132 22.99 1.09 -12.60
C VAL A 132 23.29 0.35 -11.30
N ALA A 133 22.24 -0.06 -10.61
CA ALA A 133 22.30 -1.03 -9.52
C ALA A 133 21.76 -2.39 -10.00
N ILE A 134 22.45 -3.48 -9.67
CA ILE A 134 21.90 -4.84 -9.81
C ILE A 134 21.65 -5.38 -8.40
N LEU A 135 20.43 -5.84 -8.17
CA LEU A 135 19.98 -6.40 -6.91
C LEU A 135 19.71 -7.89 -7.07
N ASP A 136 20.17 -8.69 -6.12
CA ASP A 136 19.60 -10.02 -5.86
C ASP A 136 18.39 -9.83 -4.93
N PRO A 137 17.15 -9.97 -5.43
CA PRO A 137 15.94 -9.72 -4.64
C PRO A 137 15.69 -10.79 -3.57
N LYS A 138 16.23 -12.00 -3.75
CA LYS A 138 16.08 -13.10 -2.80
C LYS A 138 17.05 -12.95 -1.63
N ALA A 139 18.30 -12.63 -1.92
CA ALA A 139 19.31 -12.35 -0.89
C ALA A 139 19.15 -10.95 -0.28
N LYS A 140 18.44 -10.03 -0.96
CA LYS A 140 18.39 -8.60 -0.64
C LYS A 140 19.80 -8.02 -0.58
N GLU A 141 20.54 -8.21 -1.66
CA GLU A 141 21.93 -7.77 -1.79
C GLU A 141 22.11 -6.91 -3.05
N LEU A 142 22.84 -5.81 -2.92
CA LEU A 142 23.37 -5.03 -4.02
C LEU A 142 24.66 -5.70 -4.50
N VAL A 143 24.59 -6.25 -5.71
CA VAL A 143 25.69 -7.05 -6.30
C VAL A 143 26.54 -6.26 -7.29
N TYR A 144 26.01 -5.14 -7.79
CA TYR A 144 26.71 -4.22 -8.68
C TYR A 144 26.16 -2.81 -8.51
N ARG A 145 27.06 -1.81 -8.54
CA ARG A 145 26.74 -0.39 -8.64
C ARG A 145 27.77 0.32 -9.50
N GLY A 146 27.35 0.99 -10.56
CA GLY A 146 28.26 1.75 -11.43
C GLY A 146 27.68 2.08 -12.80
N ALA A 147 28.55 2.49 -13.73
CA ALA A 147 28.16 2.84 -15.09
C ALA A 147 27.63 1.64 -15.89
N LEU A 148 26.58 1.84 -16.71
CA LEU A 148 26.04 0.79 -17.57
C LEU A 148 27.09 0.10 -18.49
N ASN A 149 27.93 0.92 -19.12
CA ASN A 149 28.99 0.51 -20.05
C ASN A 149 30.00 1.67 -20.26
N ASP A 150 31.04 1.46 -21.06
CA ASP A 150 32.11 2.44 -21.33
C ASP A 150 31.63 3.76 -21.98
N ARG A 151 30.41 3.84 -22.50
CA ARG A 151 29.83 5.11 -22.99
C ARG A 151 29.39 6.03 -21.86
N PHE A 152 29.02 5.45 -20.73
CA PHE A 152 28.46 6.15 -19.57
C PHE A 152 29.43 6.17 -18.39
N ALA A 153 30.64 5.62 -18.53
CA ALA A 153 31.67 5.69 -17.51
C ALA A 153 32.40 7.05 -17.54
N GLU A 154 32.71 7.56 -16.35
CA GLU A 154 33.51 8.76 -16.16
C GLU A 154 34.89 8.62 -16.84
N GLY A 155 35.38 9.70 -17.45
CA GLY A 155 36.66 9.71 -18.16
C GLY A 155 36.69 8.97 -19.50
N LYS A 156 35.66 8.20 -19.84
CA LYS A 156 35.51 7.55 -21.15
C LYS A 156 34.69 8.44 -22.10
N LYS A 157 35.00 8.38 -23.40
CA LYS A 157 34.29 9.11 -24.47
C LYS A 157 33.89 8.17 -25.61
N ALA A 158 33.44 6.97 -25.26
CA ALA A 158 33.06 5.96 -26.23
C ALA A 158 31.76 6.36 -26.95
N ARG A 159 31.75 6.31 -28.29
CA ARG A 159 30.55 6.57 -29.09
C ARG A 159 29.63 5.33 -29.15
N ARG A 160 30.21 4.14 -29.06
CA ARG A 160 29.54 2.84 -29.06
C ARG A 160 30.12 2.02 -27.92
N ALA A 161 29.31 1.15 -27.34
CA ALA A 161 29.74 0.31 -26.25
C ALA A 161 30.74 -0.73 -26.77
N SER A 162 31.85 -0.88 -26.07
CA SER A 162 32.85 -1.92 -26.33
C SER A 162 33.20 -2.74 -25.09
N GLU A 163 32.86 -2.24 -23.89
CA GLU A 163 32.93 -2.93 -22.62
C GLU A 163 31.50 -2.98 -22.04
N HIS A 164 31.04 -4.13 -21.52
CA HIS A 164 29.63 -4.38 -21.19
C HIS A 164 29.41 -4.69 -19.71
N TYR A 165 29.80 -3.78 -18.82
CA TYR A 165 29.89 -3.99 -17.37
C TYR A 165 28.65 -4.65 -16.74
N VAL A 166 27.45 -4.13 -17.00
CA VAL A 166 26.21 -4.69 -16.42
C VAL A 166 25.87 -6.06 -17.02
N ALA A 167 26.12 -6.28 -18.31
CA ALA A 167 25.87 -7.57 -18.95
C ALA A 167 26.82 -8.66 -18.41
N ASP A 168 28.09 -8.30 -18.22
CA ASP A 168 29.11 -9.17 -17.64
C ASP A 168 28.75 -9.52 -16.19
N ALA A 169 28.33 -8.53 -15.40
CA ALA A 169 27.90 -8.73 -14.02
C ALA A 169 26.64 -9.60 -13.90
N LEU A 170 25.62 -9.38 -14.74
CA LEU A 170 24.42 -10.24 -14.80
C LEU A 170 24.77 -11.68 -15.19
N THR A 171 25.64 -11.85 -16.18
CA THR A 171 26.09 -13.18 -16.62
C THR A 171 26.80 -13.91 -15.49
N ALA A 172 27.68 -13.21 -14.76
CA ALA A 172 28.37 -13.77 -13.61
C ALA A 172 27.41 -14.12 -12.47
N LEU A 173 26.47 -13.22 -12.12
CA LEU A 173 25.48 -13.46 -11.07
C LEU A 173 24.62 -14.69 -11.37
N ILE A 174 24.05 -14.78 -12.58
CA ILE A 174 23.19 -15.90 -12.99
C ILE A 174 23.99 -17.22 -13.02
N ALA A 175 25.29 -17.15 -13.33
CA ALA A 175 26.18 -18.30 -13.33
C ALA A 175 26.76 -18.64 -11.94
N ASP A 176 26.37 -17.93 -10.87
CA ASP A 176 26.92 -18.05 -9.52
C ASP A 176 28.46 -17.90 -9.50
N GLN A 177 28.95 -16.90 -10.24
CA GLN A 177 30.36 -16.57 -10.39
C GLN A 177 30.70 -15.25 -9.72
N GLU A 178 31.99 -15.09 -9.37
CA GLU A 178 32.50 -13.84 -8.82
C GLU A 178 32.31 -12.71 -9.84
N ILE A 179 31.59 -11.66 -9.43
CA ILE A 179 31.40 -10.45 -10.21
C ILE A 179 32.68 -9.64 -10.10
N ALA A 180 33.43 -9.55 -11.20
CA ALA A 180 34.62 -8.71 -11.27
C ALA A 180 34.21 -7.25 -11.08
N ALA A 181 34.63 -6.61 -9.97
CA ALA A 181 34.21 -5.26 -9.60
C ALA A 181 34.59 -4.21 -10.68
N PRO A 182 33.62 -3.60 -11.37
CA PRO A 182 33.86 -2.41 -12.16
C PRO A 182 33.37 -1.22 -11.33
N GLU A 183 34.23 -0.62 -10.51
CA GLU A 183 33.98 0.67 -9.84
C GLU A 183 34.08 1.84 -10.84
N PHE A 184 33.41 1.73 -11.99
CA PHE A 184 33.35 2.83 -12.94
C PHE A 184 32.22 3.74 -12.55
N THR A 185 32.57 4.89 -11.96
CA THR A 185 31.66 6.00 -11.71
C THR A 185 30.94 6.38 -12.99
N SER A 186 29.64 6.62 -12.91
CA SER A 186 28.87 7.14 -14.04
C SER A 186 29.29 8.58 -14.40
N ASN A 187 29.18 8.94 -15.68
CA ASN A 187 29.35 10.29 -16.18
C ASN A 187 28.07 11.15 -16.15
N GLY A 188 26.94 10.60 -15.69
CA GLY A 188 25.68 11.34 -15.52
C GLY A 188 25.78 12.43 -14.44
N GLU A 189 24.75 13.26 -14.31
CA GLU A 189 24.75 14.35 -13.33
C GLU A 189 24.69 13.83 -11.88
N ALA A 190 25.17 14.60 -10.91
CA ALA A 190 25.08 14.20 -9.51
C ALA A 190 23.62 14.29 -9.03
N ILE A 191 23.18 13.30 -8.26
CA ILE A 191 21.87 13.33 -7.61
C ILE A 191 21.94 14.32 -6.43
N ASP A 192 20.97 15.22 -6.34
CA ASP A 192 20.90 16.21 -5.27
C ASP A 192 20.26 15.62 -4.00
N PHE A 193 21.08 15.33 -2.99
CA PHE A 193 20.66 14.92 -1.64
C PHE A 193 20.79 16.05 -0.61
N SER A 194 20.59 17.30 -1.02
CA SER A 194 20.64 18.45 -0.12
C SER A 194 19.62 18.37 1.03
N ALA A 195 18.43 17.81 0.76
CA ALA A 195 17.39 17.59 1.77
C ALA A 195 17.88 16.68 2.91
N LYS A 196 18.48 15.53 2.60
CA LYS A 196 19.13 14.63 3.56
C LYS A 196 20.14 15.38 4.43
N SER A 197 21.04 16.13 3.79
CA SER A 197 22.11 16.86 4.48
C SER A 197 21.55 17.89 5.46
N ALA A 198 20.50 18.61 5.05
CA ALA A 198 19.81 19.57 5.92
C ALA A 198 19.11 18.88 7.11
N GLN A 199 18.47 17.74 6.87
CA GLN A 199 17.72 17.01 7.91
C GLN A 199 18.65 16.36 8.94
N ILE A 200 19.73 15.69 8.51
CA ILE A 200 20.75 15.12 9.43
C ILE A 200 21.32 16.19 10.36
N ALA A 201 21.47 17.43 9.87
CA ALA A 201 22.02 18.52 10.65
C ALA A 201 21.04 19.12 11.67
N ALA A 202 19.72 19.02 11.44
CA ALA A 202 18.74 19.87 12.11
C ALA A 202 17.54 19.16 12.76
N VAL A 203 17.20 17.93 12.35
CA VAL A 203 15.98 17.25 12.85
C VAL A 203 16.04 17.03 14.36
N SER A 204 14.99 17.49 15.04
CA SER A 204 14.78 17.34 16.48
C SER A 204 13.64 16.34 16.75
N TYR A 205 13.84 15.45 17.72
CA TYR A 205 12.77 14.57 18.17
C TYR A 205 11.54 15.36 18.63
N ALA A 206 11.69 16.28 19.58
CA ALA A 206 10.55 16.95 20.20
C ALA A 206 9.85 17.97 19.29
N ASN A 207 10.57 18.60 18.36
CA ASN A 207 9.99 19.68 17.54
C ASN A 207 9.56 19.22 16.14
N ASP A 208 10.18 18.16 15.60
CA ASP A 208 9.93 17.71 14.24
C ASP A 208 9.29 16.30 14.22
N VAL A 209 9.84 15.34 14.96
CA VAL A 209 9.40 13.93 14.89
C VAL A 209 8.15 13.66 15.71
N ALA A 210 8.12 14.07 16.98
CA ALA A 210 6.98 13.82 17.86
C ALA A 210 5.67 14.40 17.32
N PRO A 211 5.63 15.65 16.79
CA PRO A 211 4.41 16.17 16.16
C PRO A 211 3.92 15.34 14.97
N ILE A 212 4.83 14.77 14.18
CA ILE A 212 4.46 13.87 13.07
C ILE A 212 3.84 12.60 13.63
N LEU A 213 4.46 11.98 14.64
CA LEU A 213 3.93 10.76 15.25
C LEU A 213 2.57 11.00 15.90
N GLU A 214 2.40 12.10 16.62
CA GLU A 214 1.12 12.50 17.23
C GLU A 214 0.02 12.64 16.18
N GLN A 215 0.30 13.37 15.09
CA GLN A 215 -0.70 13.67 14.05
C GLN A 215 -1.01 12.48 13.14
N ARG A 216 -0.04 11.59 12.89
CA ARG A 216 -0.16 10.52 11.87
C ARG A 216 -0.34 9.13 12.45
N CYS A 217 0.20 8.87 13.64
CA CYS A 217 0.39 7.50 14.14
C CYS A 217 -0.34 7.25 15.46
N VAL A 218 -0.28 8.20 16.41
CA VAL A 218 -0.72 7.99 17.79
C VAL A 218 -2.22 7.67 17.89
N THR A 219 -3.07 8.17 17.00
CA THR A 219 -4.52 7.83 16.97
C THR A 219 -4.75 6.30 16.96
N CYS A 220 -3.92 5.56 16.23
CA CYS A 220 -3.98 4.09 16.21
C CYS A 220 -2.98 3.46 17.19
N HIS A 221 -1.80 4.07 17.34
CA HIS A 221 -0.71 3.64 18.22
C HIS A 221 -0.80 4.27 19.62
N GLN A 222 -1.97 4.20 20.22
CA GLN A 222 -2.20 4.59 21.61
C GLN A 222 -2.48 3.34 22.46
N GLU A 223 -2.41 3.50 23.78
CA GLU A 223 -2.80 2.43 24.71
C GLU A 223 -4.28 2.06 24.47
N GLY A 224 -4.56 0.77 24.25
CA GLY A 224 -5.90 0.29 23.88
C GLY A 224 -6.34 0.60 22.45
N GLY A 225 -5.48 1.24 21.64
CA GLY A 225 -5.68 1.42 20.20
C GLY A 225 -5.54 0.11 19.41
N ILE A 226 -5.82 0.17 18.11
CA ILE A 226 -5.80 -1.00 17.22
C ILE A 226 -4.40 -1.45 16.79
N ALA A 227 -3.37 -0.63 17.03
CA ALA A 227 -2.01 -0.94 16.61
C ALA A 227 -1.29 -1.85 17.63
N PRO A 228 -0.25 -2.60 17.23
CA PRO A 228 0.37 -3.62 18.08
C PRO A 228 1.15 -3.07 19.29
N PHE A 229 1.41 -1.77 19.33
CA PHE A 229 2.07 -1.11 20.45
C PHE A 229 1.67 0.38 20.54
N ALA A 230 1.75 0.93 21.75
CA ALA A 230 1.54 2.34 22.01
C ALA A 230 2.83 3.16 21.82
N MET A 231 2.74 4.26 21.07
CA MET A 231 3.77 5.29 20.94
C MET A 231 3.71 6.27 22.14
N SER A 232 3.82 5.72 23.35
CA SER A 232 3.59 6.46 24.61
C SER A 232 4.81 7.20 25.15
N SER A 233 5.98 7.05 24.52
CA SER A 233 7.21 7.76 24.89
C SER A 233 8.27 7.65 23.80
N HIS A 234 9.29 8.51 23.87
CA HIS A 234 10.49 8.44 23.06
C HIS A 234 11.16 7.07 23.14
N GLN A 235 11.30 6.51 24.35
CA GLN A 235 11.97 5.23 24.54
C GLN A 235 11.24 4.09 23.81
N MET A 236 9.90 4.11 23.85
CA MET A 236 9.08 3.15 23.09
C MET A 236 9.32 3.31 21.60
N VAL A 237 9.18 4.53 21.05
CA VAL A 237 9.39 4.78 19.61
C VAL A 237 10.81 4.44 19.18
N GLN A 238 11.82 4.75 20.00
CA GLN A 238 13.21 4.41 19.71
C GLN A 238 13.41 2.89 19.62
N GLY A 239 12.81 2.11 20.52
CA GLY A 239 12.87 0.64 20.48
C GLY A 239 12.23 0.03 19.23
N TRP A 240 11.14 0.64 18.74
CA TRP A 240 10.43 0.22 17.51
C TRP A 240 10.95 0.89 16.23
N SER A 241 11.94 1.78 16.34
CA SER A 241 12.41 2.59 15.21
C SER A 241 12.81 1.80 13.96
N PRO A 242 13.47 0.61 14.03
CA PRO A 242 13.77 -0.16 12.83
C PRO A 242 12.51 -0.63 12.09
N MET A 243 11.46 -1.01 12.83
CA MET A 243 10.19 -1.43 12.24
C MET A 243 9.39 -0.23 11.69
N ILE A 244 9.46 0.92 12.36
CA ILE A 244 8.87 2.17 11.85
C ILE A 244 9.53 2.51 10.50
N ARG A 245 10.86 2.50 10.42
CA ARG A 245 11.60 2.71 9.16
C ARG A 245 11.18 1.72 8.08
N GLU A 246 11.18 0.42 8.39
CA GLU A 246 10.82 -0.63 7.44
C GLU A 246 9.40 -0.45 6.90
N THR A 247 8.42 -0.16 7.75
CA THR A 247 7.01 0.01 7.35
C THR A 247 6.77 1.28 6.53
N LEU A 248 7.54 2.34 6.75
CA LEU A 248 7.52 3.54 5.92
C LEU A 248 8.14 3.30 4.54
N ILE A 249 9.34 2.70 4.49
CA ILE A 249 10.06 2.43 3.22
C ILE A 249 9.34 1.38 2.35
N THR A 250 8.65 0.43 2.98
CA THR A 250 7.79 -0.56 2.28
C THR A 250 6.34 -0.10 2.11
N LYS A 251 6.02 1.16 2.43
CA LYS A 251 4.69 1.78 2.31
C LYS A 251 3.54 0.92 2.89
N ARG A 252 3.83 0.16 3.96
CA ARG A 252 2.81 -0.57 4.75
C ARG A 252 2.08 0.35 5.72
N MET A 253 2.73 1.44 6.12
CA MET A 253 2.17 2.48 6.99
C MET A 253 2.45 3.87 6.41
N PRO A 254 1.57 4.85 6.69
CA PRO A 254 0.25 4.71 7.28
C PRO A 254 -0.75 4.00 6.35
N PRO A 255 -1.87 3.47 6.87
CA PRO A 255 -2.75 2.59 6.10
C PRO A 255 -3.71 3.35 5.17
N GLY A 256 -3.27 4.40 4.50
CA GLY A 256 -4.09 5.14 3.53
C GLY A 256 -4.31 4.38 2.23
N GLN A 257 -3.32 3.59 1.81
CA GLN A 257 -3.27 2.72 0.62
C GLN A 257 -3.43 3.40 -0.74
N ILE A 258 -3.72 4.70 -0.79
CA ILE A 258 -3.91 5.44 -2.03
C ILE A 258 -2.67 6.19 -2.46
N ASP A 259 -2.60 6.48 -3.75
CA ASP A 259 -1.61 7.40 -4.28
C ASP A 259 -1.78 8.80 -3.69
N VAL A 260 -0.65 9.42 -3.31
CA VAL A 260 -0.63 10.70 -2.58
C VAL A 260 -1.29 11.84 -3.37
N GLU A 261 -1.26 11.78 -4.70
CA GLU A 261 -1.89 12.77 -5.58
C GLU A 261 -3.42 12.86 -5.40
N TYR A 262 -4.05 11.76 -4.98
CA TYR A 262 -5.48 11.69 -4.73
C TYR A 262 -5.86 12.05 -3.29
N SER A 263 -4.89 12.04 -2.35
CA SER A 263 -5.17 12.16 -0.92
C SER A 263 -5.91 13.43 -0.52
N ASN A 264 -5.66 14.54 -1.24
CA ASN A 264 -6.30 15.81 -0.96
C ASN A 264 -7.78 15.88 -1.37
N GLN A 265 -8.27 14.94 -2.18
CA GLN A 265 -9.65 14.88 -2.65
C GLN A 265 -10.60 14.26 -1.63
N PHE A 266 -10.07 13.53 -0.65
CA PHE A 266 -10.86 12.70 0.27
C PHE A 266 -10.70 13.11 1.74
N HIS A 267 -11.77 12.94 2.52
CA HIS A 267 -11.74 13.09 3.96
C HIS A 267 -10.99 11.92 4.64
N GLY A 268 -10.33 12.19 5.77
CA GLY A 268 -9.84 11.15 6.68
C GLY A 268 -8.76 10.22 6.11
N VAL A 269 -8.07 10.58 5.02
CA VAL A 269 -6.99 9.75 4.48
C VAL A 269 -5.78 9.79 5.40
N ASN A 270 -5.44 8.63 5.98
CA ASN A 270 -4.20 8.44 6.72
C ASN A 270 -3.02 8.42 5.74
N HIS A 271 -2.37 9.56 5.56
CA HIS A 271 -1.21 9.72 4.69
C HIS A 271 -0.06 10.38 5.45
N ILE A 272 1.17 10.11 5.00
CA ILE A 272 2.39 10.80 5.40
C ILE A 272 3.02 11.45 4.18
N THR A 273 3.49 12.68 4.31
CA THR A 273 4.13 13.43 3.24
C THR A 273 5.56 12.95 2.97
N VAL A 274 6.10 13.33 1.82
CA VAL A 274 7.50 13.08 1.45
C VAL A 274 8.46 13.63 2.50
N GLU A 275 8.27 14.90 2.89
CA GLU A 275 9.14 15.56 3.88
C GLU A 275 9.04 14.91 5.26
N GLU A 276 7.83 14.59 5.75
CA GLU A 276 7.64 13.89 7.02
C GLU A 276 8.32 12.51 7.00
N THR A 277 8.19 11.76 5.90
CA THR A 277 8.83 10.45 5.73
C THR A 277 10.35 10.57 5.77
N GLN A 278 10.93 11.51 5.03
CA GLN A 278 12.37 11.76 5.03
C GLN A 278 12.88 12.13 6.43
N LYS A 279 12.20 13.05 7.13
CA LYS A 279 12.56 13.44 8.51
C LYS A 279 12.57 12.24 9.46
N LEU A 280 11.52 11.42 9.42
CA LEU A 280 11.42 10.22 10.26
C LEU A 280 12.54 9.23 9.94
N VAL A 281 12.73 8.88 8.67
CA VAL A 281 13.73 7.88 8.27
C VAL A 281 15.15 8.35 8.58
N HIS A 282 15.51 9.60 8.25
CA HIS A 282 16.85 10.13 8.56
C HIS A 282 17.10 10.28 10.06
N TRP A 283 16.08 10.62 10.86
CA TRP A 283 16.18 10.62 12.32
C TRP A 283 16.43 9.21 12.86
N ILE A 284 15.72 8.21 12.34
CA ILE A 284 15.90 6.80 12.71
C ILE A 284 17.32 6.33 12.33
N ASP A 285 17.77 6.62 11.12
CA ASP A 285 19.10 6.25 10.62
C ASP A 285 20.23 6.94 11.40
N SER A 286 19.93 8.09 12.02
CA SER A 286 20.84 8.80 12.95
C SER A 286 20.77 8.28 14.40
N GLY A 287 20.05 7.18 14.64
CA GLY A 287 19.93 6.49 15.93
C GLY A 287 18.70 6.87 16.77
N ALA A 288 17.70 7.51 16.16
CA ALA A 288 16.43 7.87 16.80
C ALA A 288 16.59 8.60 18.15
N LYS A 289 17.53 9.56 18.20
CA LYS A 289 17.92 10.21 19.46
C LYS A 289 16.96 11.32 19.87
N ASN A 290 16.70 11.43 21.17
CA ASN A 290 16.11 12.62 21.76
C ASN A 290 17.20 13.43 22.48
N ASN A 291 17.48 14.63 21.98
CA ASN A 291 18.44 15.56 22.57
C ASN A 291 17.78 16.70 23.35
N SER A 292 16.45 16.69 23.46
CA SER A 292 15.68 17.66 24.24
C SER A 292 15.47 17.18 25.68
N ALA A 293 15.08 18.11 26.57
CA ALA A 293 14.77 17.80 27.95
C ALA A 293 13.35 17.23 28.16
N THR A 294 12.52 17.25 27.12
CA THR A 294 11.11 16.86 27.16
C THR A 294 10.86 15.61 26.32
N ASP A 295 9.74 14.96 26.56
CA ASP A 295 9.23 13.86 25.73
C ASP A 295 7.77 14.13 25.40
N PRO A 296 7.47 14.81 24.27
CA PRO A 296 6.11 15.21 23.94
C PRO A 296 5.13 14.04 23.89
N LEU A 297 5.57 12.86 23.43
CA LEU A 297 4.73 11.66 23.40
C LEU A 297 4.34 11.15 24.80
N ALA A 298 5.21 11.33 25.79
CA ALA A 298 4.89 10.98 27.17
C ALA A 298 3.95 12.00 27.84
N GLU A 299 3.91 13.22 27.31
CA GLU A 299 3.03 14.31 27.75
C GLU A 299 1.71 14.33 26.95
N TYR A 300 1.59 13.54 25.89
CA TYR A 300 0.43 13.51 25.01
C TYR A 300 -0.75 12.76 25.66
N GLU A 301 -1.72 13.50 26.16
CA GLU A 301 -2.95 12.95 26.72
C GLU A 301 -4.03 12.79 25.64
N ILE A 302 -4.53 11.56 25.48
CA ILE A 302 -5.64 11.28 24.58
C ILE A 302 -6.92 11.17 25.38
N SER A 303 -7.94 11.90 24.96
CA SER A 303 -9.29 11.76 25.46
C SER A 303 -10.05 10.82 24.53
N PRO A 304 -10.29 9.54 24.90
CA PRO A 304 -11.05 8.63 24.05
C PRO A 304 -12.48 9.16 23.91
N VAL A 305 -12.90 9.36 22.68
CA VAL A 305 -14.27 9.73 22.34
C VAL A 305 -14.97 8.47 21.85
N LYS A 306 -16.06 8.07 22.53
CA LYS A 306 -16.85 6.89 22.12
C LYS A 306 -17.55 7.14 20.79
N TRP A 307 -18.18 8.30 20.64
CA TRP A 307 -18.94 8.72 19.46
C TRP A 307 -18.34 10.01 18.87
N GLY A 308 -17.63 9.88 17.76
CA GLY A 308 -16.90 10.97 17.11
C GLY A 308 -17.80 12.05 16.50
N HIS A 309 -19.07 11.74 16.22
CA HIS A 309 -20.07 12.64 15.66
C HIS A 309 -21.03 13.23 16.71
N GLY A 310 -20.70 13.11 18.00
CA GLY A 310 -21.58 13.47 19.12
C GLY A 310 -22.43 12.29 19.58
N GLU A 311 -23.34 12.49 20.53
CA GLU A 311 -24.20 11.39 20.99
C GLU A 311 -25.19 10.96 19.88
N PRO A 312 -25.30 9.66 19.55
CA PRO A 312 -26.27 9.17 18.57
C PRO A 312 -27.72 9.33 19.04
N ASP A 313 -28.62 9.54 18.07
CA ASP A 313 -30.06 9.59 18.33
C ASP A 313 -30.63 8.20 18.65
N MET A 314 -29.97 7.14 18.15
CA MET A 314 -30.31 5.75 18.43
C MET A 314 -29.04 4.92 18.60
N ILE A 315 -28.98 4.14 19.67
CA ILE A 315 -27.92 3.14 19.89
C ILE A 315 -28.52 1.75 19.73
N VAL A 316 -27.97 0.97 18.79
CA VAL A 316 -28.34 -0.41 18.52
C VAL A 316 -27.27 -1.33 19.09
N ASN A 317 -27.64 -2.14 20.08
CA ASN A 317 -26.74 -3.14 20.66
C ASN A 317 -26.73 -4.39 19.78
N ILE A 318 -25.55 -4.83 19.34
CA ILE A 318 -25.40 -6.10 18.65
C ILE A 318 -25.39 -7.22 19.69
N PRO A 319 -26.19 -8.29 19.51
CA PRO A 319 -26.18 -9.43 20.43
C PRO A 319 -24.77 -10.01 20.60
N PRO A 320 -24.35 -10.39 21.82
CA PRO A 320 -23.00 -10.88 22.07
C PRO A 320 -22.60 -12.06 21.17
N GLN A 321 -21.40 -11.97 20.60
CA GLN A 321 -20.82 -12.94 19.67
C GLN A 321 -19.62 -13.62 20.34
N THR A 322 -19.75 -14.91 20.69
CA THR A 322 -18.62 -15.68 21.21
C THR A 322 -17.65 -16.05 20.09
N ILE A 323 -16.38 -15.71 20.26
CA ILE A 323 -15.30 -15.94 19.30
C ILE A 323 -14.31 -16.95 19.88
N PRO A 324 -14.03 -18.07 19.18
CA PRO A 324 -13.08 -19.06 19.67
C PRO A 324 -11.65 -18.52 19.68
N ALA A 325 -10.81 -19.11 20.54
CA ALA A 325 -9.40 -18.74 20.62
C ALA A 325 -8.63 -18.95 19.30
N THR A 326 -8.98 -19.98 18.53
CA THR A 326 -8.27 -20.37 17.31
C THR A 326 -9.23 -20.87 16.24
N GLY A 327 -8.80 -20.77 14.99
CA GLY A 327 -9.51 -21.32 13.83
C GLY A 327 -10.34 -20.28 13.09
N THR A 328 -10.90 -20.69 11.97
CA THR A 328 -11.73 -19.83 11.12
C THR A 328 -13.09 -19.58 11.76
N VAL A 329 -13.54 -18.33 11.73
CA VAL A 329 -14.90 -17.95 12.09
C VAL A 329 -15.66 -17.66 10.80
N GLU A 330 -16.66 -18.49 10.51
CA GLU A 330 -17.58 -18.25 9.41
C GLU A 330 -18.25 -16.88 9.55
N TYR A 331 -18.48 -16.21 8.43
CA TYR A 331 -19.24 -14.96 8.37
C TYR A 331 -20.59 -15.11 9.07
N ARG A 332 -20.94 -14.14 9.91
CA ARG A 332 -22.19 -14.13 10.65
C ARG A 332 -23.12 -13.08 10.09
N ASN A 333 -24.31 -13.51 9.69
CA ASN A 333 -25.37 -12.62 9.24
C ASN A 333 -26.41 -12.47 10.37
N LEU A 334 -26.53 -11.26 10.92
CA LEU A 334 -27.49 -10.93 11.97
C LEU A 334 -28.58 -10.03 11.42
N VAL A 335 -29.81 -10.24 11.88
CA VAL A 335 -30.94 -9.37 11.56
C VAL A 335 -31.39 -8.68 12.85
N LEU A 336 -31.33 -7.36 12.89
CA LEU A 336 -31.68 -6.56 14.06
C LEU A 336 -32.89 -5.66 13.74
N PRO A 337 -34.04 -5.83 14.39
CA PRO A 337 -35.14 -4.87 14.24
C PRO A 337 -34.75 -3.53 14.86
N LEU A 338 -35.09 -2.42 14.19
CA LEU A 338 -34.90 -1.08 14.75
C LEU A 338 -36.16 -0.55 15.44
N ASP A 339 -37.33 -1.14 15.16
CA ASP A 339 -38.63 -0.76 15.71
C ASP A 339 -38.91 0.76 15.60
N LEU A 340 -38.50 1.37 14.48
CA LEU A 340 -38.66 2.80 14.22
C LEU A 340 -40.14 3.19 14.25
N PRO A 341 -40.55 4.21 15.02
CA PRO A 341 -41.95 4.62 15.14
C PRO A 341 -42.46 5.38 13.91
N GLU A 342 -41.57 5.90 13.08
CA GLU A 342 -41.83 6.66 11.86
C GLU A 342 -40.63 6.53 10.90
N ASP A 343 -40.79 7.03 9.66
CA ASP A 343 -39.69 7.11 8.69
C ASP A 343 -38.60 8.05 9.22
N LYS A 344 -37.34 7.63 9.09
CA LYS A 344 -36.17 8.40 9.50
C LYS A 344 -35.18 8.55 8.36
N TRP A 345 -34.39 9.61 8.42
CA TRP A 345 -33.30 9.89 7.49
C TRP A 345 -31.99 9.89 8.26
N VAL A 346 -31.07 9.01 7.89
CA VAL A 346 -29.77 8.88 8.56
C VAL A 346 -28.80 9.85 7.91
N LYS A 347 -28.04 10.58 8.74
CA LYS A 347 -26.97 11.50 8.30
C LYS A 347 -25.56 10.96 8.57
N ALA A 348 -25.42 10.11 9.59
CA ALA A 348 -24.18 9.42 9.90
C ALA A 348 -24.46 8.12 10.67
N VAL A 349 -23.54 7.16 10.55
CA VAL A 349 -23.51 5.94 11.35
C VAL A 349 -22.12 5.71 11.92
N GLU A 350 -22.06 5.40 13.20
CA GLU A 350 -20.84 5.06 13.93
C GLU A 350 -20.90 3.64 14.48
N PHE A 351 -19.75 2.97 14.52
CA PHE A 351 -19.60 1.62 15.06
C PHE A 351 -18.58 1.62 16.18
N VAL A 352 -18.98 1.07 17.33
CA VAL A 352 -18.08 0.85 18.47
C VAL A 352 -17.89 -0.65 18.60
N ALA A 353 -16.67 -1.11 18.31
CA ALA A 353 -16.29 -2.50 18.48
C ALA A 353 -16.30 -2.88 19.97
N GLY A 354 -16.96 -3.98 20.32
CA GLY A 354 -16.96 -4.50 21.69
C GLY A 354 -15.60 -5.10 22.05
N ASP A 355 -15.01 -5.85 21.12
CA ASP A 355 -13.64 -6.36 21.22
C ASP A 355 -12.86 -6.13 19.91
N THR A 356 -12.03 -5.09 19.92
CA THR A 356 -11.18 -4.67 18.79
C THR A 356 -10.11 -5.72 18.42
N THR A 357 -9.86 -6.73 19.25
CA THR A 357 -8.86 -7.76 18.98
C THR A 357 -9.37 -8.86 18.06
N VAL A 358 -10.70 -8.98 17.90
CA VAL A 358 -11.32 -10.05 17.09
C VAL A 358 -12.24 -9.55 15.99
N LEU A 359 -12.88 -8.38 16.12
CA LEU A 359 -13.77 -7.86 15.09
C LEU A 359 -12.97 -7.30 13.91
N HIS A 360 -13.15 -7.88 12.71
CA HIS A 360 -12.45 -7.44 11.51
C HIS A 360 -13.30 -6.52 10.62
N HIS A 361 -14.58 -6.81 10.42
CA HIS A 361 -15.50 -5.83 9.84
C HIS A 361 -16.96 -6.06 10.23
N ILE A 362 -17.77 -5.02 10.07
CA ILE A 362 -19.24 -5.09 10.03
C ILE A 362 -19.66 -4.39 8.75
N ILE A 363 -20.57 -4.97 7.99
CA ILE A 363 -21.29 -4.23 6.95
C ILE A 363 -22.76 -4.21 7.33
N ALA A 364 -23.34 -3.01 7.42
CA ALA A 364 -24.73 -2.81 7.82
C ALA A 364 -25.55 -2.38 6.60
N TRP A 365 -26.56 -3.16 6.26
CA TRP A 365 -27.57 -2.80 5.25
C TRP A 365 -28.92 -2.56 5.90
N ALA A 366 -29.68 -1.64 5.34
CA ALA A 366 -31.06 -1.45 5.72
C ALA A 366 -31.91 -2.64 5.25
N GLN A 367 -32.77 -3.13 6.14
CA GLN A 367 -33.77 -4.15 5.86
C GLN A 367 -35.15 -3.52 5.84
N ALA A 368 -35.84 -3.61 4.70
CA ALA A 368 -37.18 -3.06 4.56
C ALA A 368 -38.22 -3.79 5.46
N PRO A 369 -39.28 -3.10 5.92
CA PRO A 369 -40.37 -3.70 6.69
C PRO A 369 -41.14 -4.71 5.82
N ASP A 370 -41.42 -5.90 6.35
CA ASP A 370 -42.34 -6.92 5.81
C ASP A 370 -42.21 -7.32 4.32
N THR A 371 -41.14 -8.02 3.94
CA THR A 371 -41.16 -8.77 2.66
C THR A 371 -40.58 -10.17 2.68
N GLY A 372 -39.87 -10.59 3.74
CA GLY A 372 -39.00 -11.78 3.62
C GLY A 372 -38.00 -11.69 2.43
N ARG A 373 -37.83 -10.48 1.87
CA ARG A 373 -36.97 -10.14 0.74
C ARG A 373 -36.03 -8.99 1.13
N GLY A 374 -35.42 -9.07 2.31
CA GLY A 374 -34.15 -8.40 2.54
C GLY A 374 -33.05 -9.30 1.97
N ARG A 375 -32.56 -9.00 0.77
CA ARG A 375 -31.50 -9.81 0.12
C ARG A 375 -30.17 -9.61 0.87
N GLY A 376 -29.98 -10.27 2.01
CA GLY A 376 -28.68 -10.39 2.68
C GLY A 376 -27.68 -11.30 1.96
N GLY A 377 -27.83 -11.48 0.64
CA GLY A 377 -26.88 -12.18 -0.22
C GLY A 377 -26.35 -11.22 -1.29
N ALA A 378 -25.38 -11.66 -2.10
CA ALA A 378 -24.65 -10.85 -3.09
C ALA A 378 -25.49 -9.78 -3.81
N PHE A 379 -26.72 -10.09 -4.25
CA PHE A 379 -27.60 -9.14 -4.94
C PHE A 379 -28.07 -7.91 -4.13
N GLY A 380 -28.17 -7.99 -2.80
CA GLY A 380 -28.47 -6.81 -1.96
C GLY A 380 -27.23 -5.94 -1.76
N ILE A 381 -26.08 -6.58 -1.55
CA ILE A 381 -24.76 -5.94 -1.45
C ILE A 381 -24.48 -5.13 -2.72
N LEU A 382 -24.66 -5.73 -3.90
CA LEU A 382 -24.43 -5.08 -5.19
C LEU A 382 -25.30 -3.84 -5.45
N ASN A 383 -26.51 -3.80 -4.87
CA ASN A 383 -27.47 -2.72 -5.10
C ASN A 383 -27.41 -1.60 -4.06
N GLN A 384 -27.03 -1.90 -2.82
CA GLN A 384 -26.88 -0.89 -1.76
C GLN A 384 -25.43 -0.39 -1.64
N GLY A 385 -24.47 -1.02 -2.33
CA GLY A 385 -23.04 -0.77 -2.12
C GLY A 385 -22.65 -1.17 -0.70
N ILE A 386 -21.94 -0.29 0.01
CA ILE A 386 -21.62 -0.46 1.43
C ILE A 386 -22.85 -0.34 2.36
N GLY A 387 -24.04 -0.09 1.82
CA GLY A 387 -25.27 0.00 2.60
C GLY A 387 -25.37 1.25 3.44
N LEU A 388 -25.87 1.07 4.67
CA LEU A 388 -25.96 2.11 5.68
C LEU A 388 -24.55 2.51 6.18
N GLY A 389 -23.61 1.58 6.20
CA GLY A 389 -22.22 1.86 6.55
C GLY A 389 -21.44 0.60 6.87
N ALA A 390 -20.13 0.76 6.99
CA ALA A 390 -19.23 -0.33 7.35
C ALA A 390 -18.27 0.06 8.48
N TYR A 391 -17.96 -0.92 9.31
CA TYR A 391 -16.82 -0.89 10.22
C TYR A 391 -15.68 -1.70 9.63
N ALA A 392 -14.47 -1.16 9.67
CA ALA A 392 -13.22 -1.90 9.56
C ALA A 392 -12.18 -1.23 10.46
N PRO A 393 -11.08 -1.90 10.86
CA PRO A 393 -9.98 -1.24 11.56
C PRO A 393 -9.55 0.06 10.84
N GLY A 394 -9.65 1.18 11.55
CA GLY A 394 -9.36 2.52 11.00
C GLY A 394 -10.51 3.20 10.26
N ASN A 395 -11.70 2.59 10.18
CA ASN A 395 -12.95 3.18 9.68
C ASN A 395 -14.11 2.80 10.61
N SER A 396 -14.47 3.70 11.53
CA SER A 396 -15.56 3.49 12.50
C SER A 396 -16.74 4.44 12.31
N ILE A 397 -16.62 5.45 11.44
CA ILE A 397 -17.62 6.48 11.21
C ILE A 397 -17.90 6.59 9.72
N ASN A 398 -19.18 6.56 9.36
CA ASN A 398 -19.67 6.69 8.01
C ASN A 398 -20.55 7.93 7.97
N THR A 399 -20.04 9.03 7.43
CA THR A 399 -20.82 10.27 7.25
C THR A 399 -21.42 10.32 5.85
N TYR A 400 -22.53 11.03 5.71
CA TYR A 400 -23.08 11.44 4.42
C TYR A 400 -22.87 12.94 4.20
N PRO A 401 -22.86 13.41 2.94
CA PRO A 401 -22.80 14.84 2.66
C PRO A 401 -23.94 15.62 3.31
N ASP A 402 -23.66 16.88 3.65
CA ASP A 402 -24.66 17.81 4.17
C ASP A 402 -25.88 17.89 3.23
N GLY A 403 -27.08 17.94 3.81
CA GLY A 403 -28.33 17.98 3.04
C GLY A 403 -28.71 16.66 2.36
N ALA A 404 -27.96 15.58 2.57
CA ALA A 404 -28.30 14.24 2.08
C ALA A 404 -28.50 13.24 3.22
N GLY A 405 -29.40 12.26 3.02
CA GLY A 405 -29.60 11.21 4.01
C GLY A 405 -29.98 9.85 3.42
N PHE A 406 -29.66 8.81 4.16
CA PHE A 406 -30.06 7.44 3.83
C PHE A 406 -31.46 7.17 4.40
N PRO A 407 -32.43 6.73 3.58
CA PRO A 407 -33.80 6.52 4.02
C PRO A 407 -33.92 5.23 4.85
N LEU A 408 -34.51 5.34 6.05
CA LEU A 408 -34.90 4.22 6.90
C LEU A 408 -36.41 4.31 7.19
N PRO A 409 -37.26 3.60 6.41
CA PRO A 409 -38.70 3.58 6.63
C PRO A 409 -39.10 3.01 8.00
N GLN A 410 -40.28 3.41 8.48
CA GLN A 410 -40.92 2.88 9.68
C GLN A 410 -40.94 1.35 9.68
N GLY A 411 -40.53 0.72 10.78
CA GLY A 411 -40.48 -0.74 10.90
C GLY A 411 -39.32 -1.43 10.18
N SER A 412 -38.34 -0.66 9.68
CA SER A 412 -37.12 -1.22 9.12
C SER A 412 -36.25 -1.89 10.18
N GLY A 413 -35.35 -2.76 9.73
CA GLY A 413 -34.29 -3.37 10.52
C GLY A 413 -32.91 -3.15 9.88
N LEU A 414 -31.90 -3.79 10.44
CA LEU A 414 -30.58 -3.93 9.86
C LEU A 414 -30.29 -5.39 9.54
N ILE A 415 -29.62 -5.64 8.42
CA ILE A 415 -28.89 -6.88 8.18
C ILE A 415 -27.41 -6.54 8.37
N LEU A 416 -26.75 -7.23 9.30
CA LEU A 416 -25.33 -7.09 9.56
C LEU A 416 -24.61 -8.32 9.02
N GLN A 417 -23.57 -8.12 8.22
CA GLN A 417 -22.58 -9.15 7.95
C GLN A 417 -21.34 -8.85 8.78
N MET A 418 -20.95 -9.80 9.63
CA MET A 418 -19.84 -9.66 10.56
C MET A 418 -18.77 -10.69 10.27
N HIS A 419 -17.52 -10.24 10.25
CA HIS A 419 -16.33 -11.09 10.10
C HIS A 419 -15.40 -10.90 11.29
N TYR A 420 -14.91 -12.03 11.80
CA TYR A 420 -14.06 -12.10 12.97
C TYR A 420 -12.78 -12.87 12.68
N THR A 421 -11.69 -12.43 13.28
CA THR A 421 -10.40 -13.13 13.28
C THR A 421 -10.12 -13.63 14.69
N SER A 422 -9.71 -14.88 14.85
CA SER A 422 -9.35 -15.42 16.16
C SER A 422 -8.03 -14.80 16.68
N SER A 423 -7.97 -14.42 17.95
CA SER A 423 -6.83 -13.71 18.55
C SER A 423 -5.92 -14.58 19.44
N GLY A 424 -6.15 -15.89 19.50
CA GLY A 424 -5.45 -16.81 20.41
C GLY A 424 -6.10 -16.92 21.80
N LYS A 425 -7.16 -16.15 22.06
CA LYS A 425 -7.92 -16.17 23.31
C LYS A 425 -9.43 -16.16 23.01
N GLU A 426 -10.18 -17.03 23.67
CA GLU A 426 -11.64 -16.99 23.57
C GLU A 426 -12.16 -15.70 24.20
N THR A 427 -13.06 -15.02 23.49
CA THR A 427 -13.61 -13.74 23.90
C THR A 427 -15.06 -13.59 23.42
N VAL A 428 -15.70 -12.49 23.83
CA VAL A 428 -17.04 -12.12 23.42
C VAL A 428 -17.01 -10.71 22.89
N ASP A 429 -17.39 -10.55 21.62
CA ASP A 429 -17.65 -9.24 21.04
C ASP A 429 -19.09 -8.83 21.30
N ALA A 430 -19.30 -7.62 21.80
CA ALA A 430 -20.62 -7.03 22.04
C ALA A 430 -20.61 -5.60 21.50
N SER A 431 -20.52 -5.49 20.18
CA SER A 431 -20.41 -4.22 19.46
C SER A 431 -21.71 -3.41 19.48
N GLU A 432 -21.59 -2.10 19.29
CA GLU A 432 -22.70 -1.14 19.26
C GLU A 432 -22.70 -0.36 17.94
N ILE A 433 -23.88 0.03 17.47
CA ILE A 433 -24.07 0.92 16.31
C ILE A 433 -24.77 2.20 16.79
N GLY A 434 -24.16 3.34 16.57
CA GLY A 434 -24.76 4.66 16.76
C GLY A 434 -25.33 5.16 15.44
N ILE A 435 -26.61 5.55 15.42
CA ILE A 435 -27.28 6.11 14.25
C ILE A 435 -27.67 7.55 14.56
N HIS A 436 -27.27 8.47 13.67
CA HIS A 436 -27.61 9.88 13.75
C HIS A 436 -28.65 10.21 12.69
N PHE A 437 -29.74 10.85 13.11
CA PHE A 437 -30.84 11.23 12.23
C PHE A 437 -30.79 12.71 11.88
N TRP A 438 -31.38 13.05 10.73
CA TRP A 438 -31.83 14.40 10.45
C TRP A 438 -33.12 14.70 11.22
N ASP A 439 -33.27 15.94 11.68
CA ASP A 439 -34.50 16.43 12.31
C ASP A 439 -35.63 16.60 11.27
N GLU A 440 -35.27 16.94 10.04
CA GLU A 440 -36.17 17.15 8.89
C GLU A 440 -35.74 16.27 7.71
N GLU A 441 -36.62 16.10 6.72
CA GLU A 441 -36.28 15.39 5.49
C GLU A 441 -35.14 16.13 4.76
N PRO A 442 -34.02 15.45 4.41
CA PRO A 442 -32.92 16.04 3.69
C PRO A 442 -33.31 16.35 2.24
N GLU A 443 -32.60 17.28 1.61
CA GLU A 443 -32.83 17.66 0.21
C GLU A 443 -32.58 16.48 -0.74
N ARG A 444 -31.65 15.60 -0.40
CA ARG A 444 -31.20 14.50 -1.28
C ARG A 444 -31.21 13.14 -0.59
N THR A 445 -31.55 12.13 -1.38
CA THR A 445 -31.48 10.73 -0.95
C THR A 445 -30.11 10.13 -1.29
N ILE A 446 -29.47 9.49 -0.31
CA ILE A 446 -28.25 8.71 -0.53
C ILE A 446 -28.57 7.42 -1.28
N LEU A 447 -27.82 7.20 -2.35
CA LEU A 447 -27.87 5.99 -3.17
C LEU A 447 -26.50 5.32 -3.19
N GLY A 448 -26.51 4.01 -3.44
CA GLY A 448 -25.30 3.19 -3.50
C GLY A 448 -25.28 2.28 -4.71
N GLY A 449 -24.13 1.67 -4.95
CA GLY A 449 -23.97 0.62 -5.94
C GLY A 449 -22.55 0.10 -6.00
N SER A 450 -22.31 -0.82 -6.92
CA SER A 450 -20.99 -1.34 -7.22
C SER A 450 -20.79 -1.55 -8.71
N ALA A 451 -19.56 -1.31 -9.18
CA ALA A 451 -19.02 -1.94 -10.38
C ALA A 451 -18.41 -3.28 -9.94
N ALA A 452 -18.94 -4.38 -10.43
CA ALA A 452 -18.62 -5.72 -9.94
C ALA A 452 -18.67 -6.77 -11.04
N ASP A 453 -17.83 -7.78 -10.89
CA ASP A 453 -17.89 -9.02 -11.67
C ASP A 453 -17.86 -10.21 -10.71
N LEU A 454 -18.76 -11.17 -10.96
CA LEU A 454 -18.86 -12.40 -10.17
C LEU A 454 -18.25 -13.60 -10.91
N GLU A 455 -17.90 -13.45 -12.19
CA GLU A 455 -17.26 -14.50 -13.00
C GLU A 455 -15.74 -14.50 -12.77
N ILE A 456 -15.34 -14.75 -11.53
CA ILE A 456 -13.92 -14.87 -11.15
C ILE A 456 -13.43 -16.28 -11.46
N ALA A 457 -12.33 -16.38 -12.22
CA ALA A 457 -11.60 -17.61 -12.49
C ALA A 457 -10.11 -17.31 -12.61
N ILE A 458 -9.40 -17.37 -11.48
CA ILE A 458 -7.95 -17.12 -11.41
C ILE A 458 -7.23 -18.47 -11.33
N ALA A 459 -6.31 -18.71 -12.26
CA ALA A 459 -5.61 -19.98 -12.33
C ALA A 459 -4.60 -20.14 -11.19
N PRO A 460 -4.23 -21.39 -10.83
CA PRO A 460 -3.11 -21.66 -9.92
C PRO A 460 -1.84 -20.93 -10.35
N PHE A 461 -1.17 -20.29 -9.39
CA PHE A 461 0.10 -19.56 -9.54
C PHE A 461 0.04 -18.35 -10.49
N GLU A 462 -1.14 -17.92 -10.91
CA GLU A 462 -1.32 -16.77 -11.79
C GLU A 462 -1.05 -15.46 -11.03
N ALA A 463 -0.01 -14.74 -11.43
CA ALA A 463 0.27 -13.39 -10.94
C ALA A 463 -0.42 -12.35 -11.84
N ASN A 464 -0.75 -11.18 -11.27
CA ASN A 464 -1.25 -10.02 -12.00
C ASN A 464 -2.53 -10.29 -12.84
N HIS A 465 -3.45 -11.13 -12.37
CA HIS A 465 -4.73 -11.38 -13.03
C HIS A 465 -5.61 -10.12 -12.95
N GLU A 466 -5.82 -9.43 -14.06
CA GLU A 466 -6.58 -8.18 -14.10
C GLU A 466 -8.04 -8.42 -14.52
N MET A 467 -8.96 -7.80 -13.79
CA MET A 467 -10.39 -7.78 -14.10
C MET A 467 -10.90 -6.34 -14.14
N VAL A 468 -11.90 -6.10 -14.99
CA VAL A 468 -12.54 -4.80 -15.14
C VAL A 468 -14.06 -4.96 -15.08
N ALA A 469 -14.71 -4.16 -14.24
CA ALA A 469 -16.15 -4.06 -14.17
C ALA A 469 -16.59 -2.61 -14.33
N SER A 470 -17.81 -2.39 -14.81
CA SER A 470 -18.32 -1.04 -15.00
C SER A 470 -19.76 -0.86 -14.55
N LYS A 471 -20.13 0.39 -14.31
CA LYS A 471 -21.49 0.78 -13.94
C LYS A 471 -21.83 2.17 -14.48
N LYS A 472 -22.95 2.25 -15.19
CA LYS A 472 -23.42 3.49 -15.82
C LYS A 472 -24.42 4.25 -14.94
N PHE A 473 -24.20 5.55 -14.75
CA PHE A 473 -25.13 6.48 -14.13
C PHE A 473 -26.16 6.94 -15.17
N ARG A 474 -27.45 6.87 -14.83
CA ARG A 474 -28.55 7.17 -15.78
C ARG A 474 -29.11 8.58 -15.66
N LYS A 475 -28.79 9.27 -14.57
CA LYS A 475 -29.17 10.65 -14.30
C LYS A 475 -27.91 11.42 -13.94
N ASP A 476 -28.02 12.74 -14.02
CA ASP A 476 -27.03 13.61 -13.42
C ASP A 476 -26.93 13.29 -11.92
N SER A 477 -25.72 13.23 -11.40
CA SER A 477 -25.46 12.73 -10.06
C SER A 477 -24.21 13.37 -9.48
N TYR A 478 -24.07 13.34 -8.16
CA TYR A 478 -22.84 13.68 -7.47
C TYR A 478 -22.30 12.44 -6.78
N LEU A 479 -21.10 12.01 -7.16
CA LEU A 479 -20.36 10.93 -6.53
C LEU A 479 -19.78 11.40 -5.21
N THR A 480 -20.04 10.66 -4.13
CA THR A 480 -19.70 11.08 -2.77
C THR A 480 -18.68 10.16 -2.11
N MET A 481 -18.58 8.90 -2.55
CA MET A 481 -17.63 7.93 -2.02
C MET A 481 -17.29 6.87 -3.07
N VAL A 482 -16.04 6.38 -3.02
CA VAL A 482 -15.61 5.14 -3.70
C VAL A 482 -14.83 4.25 -2.73
N GLY A 483 -14.83 2.94 -2.94
CA GLY A 483 -14.15 2.00 -2.06
C GLY A 483 -13.94 0.63 -2.73
N PRO A 484 -12.69 0.18 -2.93
CA PRO A 484 -12.43 -1.14 -3.47
C PRO A 484 -12.60 -2.22 -2.41
N HIS A 485 -13.05 -3.40 -2.84
CA HIS A 485 -13.08 -4.59 -2.00
C HIS A 485 -12.71 -5.83 -2.81
N MET A 486 -11.69 -6.53 -2.29
CA MET A 486 -11.13 -7.80 -2.74
C MET A 486 -10.67 -8.59 -1.51
N HIS A 487 -10.44 -9.89 -1.62
CA HIS A 487 -9.90 -10.71 -0.53
C HIS A 487 -8.36 -10.77 -0.56
N TYR A 488 -7.77 -11.88 -0.10
CA TYR A 488 -6.32 -12.00 0.14
C TYR A 488 -5.45 -11.84 -1.10
N ARG A 489 -5.99 -12.08 -2.30
CA ARG A 489 -5.25 -11.99 -3.56
C ARG A 489 -5.35 -10.62 -4.19
N GLY A 490 -6.22 -9.73 -3.70
CA GLY A 490 -6.27 -8.34 -4.15
C GLY A 490 -4.90 -7.68 -4.04
N GLU A 491 -4.36 -7.24 -5.17
CA GLU A 491 -3.02 -6.65 -5.28
C GLU A 491 -3.11 -5.13 -5.39
N ASP A 492 -3.96 -4.64 -6.29
CA ASP A 492 -4.15 -3.21 -6.50
C ASP A 492 -5.52 -2.92 -7.14
N ALA A 493 -6.01 -1.68 -6.98
CA ALA A 493 -7.33 -1.26 -7.41
C ALA A 493 -7.35 0.16 -7.96
N ASN A 494 -8.21 0.42 -8.93
CA ASN A 494 -8.29 1.69 -9.63
C ASN A 494 -9.72 2.04 -10.04
N PHE A 495 -10.10 3.31 -9.92
CA PHE A 495 -11.39 3.84 -10.35
C PHE A 495 -11.21 4.95 -11.37
N LYS A 496 -11.92 4.82 -12.49
CA LYS A 496 -12.00 5.82 -13.56
C LYS A 496 -13.44 6.17 -13.88
N LEU A 497 -13.63 7.39 -14.36
CA LEU A 497 -14.88 7.85 -14.95
C LEU A 497 -14.68 8.01 -16.45
N VAL A 498 -15.59 7.43 -17.23
CA VAL A 498 -15.70 7.67 -18.68
C VAL A 498 -16.93 8.53 -18.90
N TYR A 499 -16.73 9.77 -19.32
CA TYR A 499 -17.80 10.75 -19.51
C TYR A 499 -18.54 10.52 -20.84
N PRO A 500 -19.77 11.07 -21.00
CA PRO A 500 -20.54 10.91 -22.25
C PRO A 500 -19.86 11.44 -23.51
N ASP A 501 -18.91 12.37 -23.38
CA ASP A 501 -18.12 12.92 -24.49
C ASP A 501 -16.92 12.03 -24.86
N GLY A 502 -16.69 10.95 -24.10
CA GLY A 502 -15.58 10.01 -24.28
C GLY A 502 -14.29 10.42 -23.56
N SER A 503 -14.27 11.53 -22.80
CA SER A 503 -13.14 11.86 -21.94
C SER A 503 -13.08 10.90 -20.74
N GLU A 504 -11.87 10.65 -20.27
CA GLU A 504 -11.60 9.77 -19.12
C GLU A 504 -10.92 10.55 -18.00
N GLU A 505 -11.26 10.21 -16.77
CA GLU A 505 -10.61 10.75 -15.58
C GLU A 505 -10.39 9.64 -14.55
N GLU A 506 -9.15 9.47 -14.10
CA GLU A 506 -8.84 8.63 -12.95
C GLU A 506 -9.13 9.41 -11.67
N ILE A 507 -9.94 8.80 -10.79
CA ILE A 507 -10.42 9.46 -9.56
C ILE A 507 -9.85 8.83 -8.28
N LEU A 508 -9.34 7.60 -8.37
CA LEU A 508 -8.71 6.91 -7.24
C LEU A 508 -7.76 5.83 -7.77
N ASN A 509 -6.55 5.81 -7.23
CA ASN A 509 -5.62 4.70 -7.40
C ASN A 509 -5.15 4.16 -6.05
N VAL A 510 -5.25 2.84 -5.88
CA VAL A 510 -4.86 2.07 -4.68
C VAL A 510 -3.75 1.10 -5.09
N PRO A 511 -2.49 1.56 -5.20
CA PRO A 511 -1.40 0.80 -5.82
C PRO A 511 -1.02 -0.46 -5.05
N ASN A 512 -1.21 -0.49 -3.73
CA ASN A 512 -0.88 -1.61 -2.86
C ASN A 512 -2.08 -1.93 -1.97
N TYR A 513 -3.09 -2.58 -2.53
CA TYR A 513 -4.24 -3.01 -1.77
C TYR A 513 -3.80 -4.00 -0.67
N GLN A 514 -4.41 -3.87 0.50
CA GLN A 514 -4.15 -4.72 1.66
C GLN A 514 -5.50 -5.10 2.26
N PHE A 515 -5.82 -6.39 2.23
CA PHE A 515 -7.11 -6.90 2.73
C PHE A 515 -7.41 -6.52 4.18
N ASN A 516 -6.38 -6.36 5.02
CA ASN A 516 -6.53 -5.99 6.43
C ASN A 516 -6.97 -4.53 6.63
N TRP A 517 -6.91 -3.70 5.58
CA TRP A 517 -7.34 -2.32 5.56
C TRP A 517 -8.38 -2.15 4.45
N GLN A 518 -9.67 -2.34 4.79
CA GLN A 518 -10.78 -2.19 3.85
C GLN A 518 -11.38 -0.79 4.00
N LYS A 519 -10.86 0.15 3.20
CA LYS A 519 -11.20 1.56 3.31
C LYS A 519 -12.17 2.03 2.23
N THR A 520 -12.98 3.00 2.62
CA THR A 520 -13.75 3.85 1.71
C THR A 520 -13.14 5.24 1.71
N TYR A 521 -13.34 5.96 0.60
CA TYR A 521 -12.78 7.27 0.36
C TYR A 521 -13.91 8.23 0.03
N ASP A 522 -14.28 9.04 1.02
CA ASP A 522 -15.34 10.05 0.92
C ASP A 522 -14.79 11.34 0.35
N PHE A 523 -15.35 11.78 -0.78
CA PHE A 523 -14.93 13.01 -1.44
C PHE A 523 -15.21 14.22 -0.54
N LYS A 524 -14.24 15.13 -0.44
CA LYS A 524 -14.45 16.43 0.22
C LYS A 524 -15.47 17.27 -0.52
N GLU A 525 -15.35 17.29 -1.83
CA GLU A 525 -16.27 17.93 -2.74
C GLU A 525 -16.90 16.85 -3.63
N PRO A 526 -18.21 16.58 -3.50
CA PRO A 526 -18.87 15.59 -4.33
C PRO A 526 -18.63 15.84 -5.82
N LYS A 527 -18.29 14.78 -6.56
CA LYS A 527 -17.89 14.90 -7.96
C LYS A 527 -19.10 14.79 -8.87
N PHE A 528 -19.39 15.85 -9.64
CA PHE A 528 -20.49 15.83 -10.60
C PHE A 528 -20.26 14.80 -11.71
N LEU A 529 -21.30 14.02 -11.99
CA LEU A 529 -21.37 12.97 -12.99
C LEU A 529 -22.55 13.27 -13.92
N PRO A 530 -22.30 13.76 -15.15
CA PRO A 530 -23.34 13.88 -16.15
C PRO A 530 -24.02 12.53 -16.43
N ALA A 531 -25.30 12.54 -16.73
CA ALA A 531 -26.06 11.37 -17.13
C ALA A 531 -25.37 10.65 -18.29
N GLY A 532 -25.16 9.35 -18.13
CA GLY A 532 -24.43 8.52 -19.08
C GLY A 532 -22.94 8.36 -18.77
N THR A 533 -22.41 9.00 -17.72
CA THR A 533 -21.08 8.70 -17.19
C THR A 533 -21.01 7.25 -16.74
N GLU A 534 -19.88 6.60 -16.99
CA GLU A 534 -19.60 5.22 -16.62
C GLU A 534 -18.45 5.16 -15.60
N MET A 535 -18.71 4.58 -14.43
CA MET A 535 -17.68 4.18 -13.48
C MET A 535 -17.02 2.91 -14.00
N VAL A 536 -15.71 2.93 -14.16
CA VAL A 536 -14.89 1.78 -14.52
C VAL A 536 -14.00 1.44 -13.33
N PHE A 537 -14.17 0.23 -12.81
CA PHE A 537 -13.38 -0.32 -11.70
C PHE A 537 -12.46 -1.41 -12.23
N ARG A 538 -11.15 -1.23 -12.01
CA ARG A 538 -10.12 -2.20 -12.35
C ARG A 538 -9.52 -2.77 -11.06
N ALA A 539 -9.42 -4.08 -11.00
CA ALA A 539 -8.82 -4.83 -9.90
C ALA A 539 -7.76 -5.78 -10.46
N THR A 540 -6.66 -5.94 -9.75
CA THR A 540 -5.67 -6.99 -10.06
C THR A 540 -5.54 -7.94 -8.87
N PHE A 541 -5.41 -9.23 -9.18
CA PHE A 541 -5.23 -10.30 -8.22
C PHE A 541 -3.88 -11.01 -8.43
N ASP A 542 -3.18 -11.33 -7.34
CA ASP A 542 -1.96 -12.12 -7.35
C ASP A 542 -2.18 -13.45 -6.61
N ASN A 543 -2.40 -14.53 -7.38
CA ASN A 543 -2.47 -15.90 -6.90
C ASN A 543 -1.10 -16.61 -6.94
N SER A 544 0.00 -15.88 -7.12
CA SER A 544 1.35 -16.45 -7.11
C SER A 544 1.87 -16.66 -5.68
N GLU A 545 3.02 -17.33 -5.59
CA GLU A 545 3.79 -17.51 -4.34
C GLU A 545 4.41 -16.20 -3.83
N MET A 546 4.45 -15.14 -4.66
CA MET A 546 5.08 -13.87 -4.30
C MET A 546 4.13 -12.94 -3.53
N ASN A 547 2.83 -13.23 -3.51
CA ASN A 547 1.88 -12.54 -2.66
C ASN A 547 2.00 -13.06 -1.22
N PRO A 548 2.47 -12.24 -0.25
CA PRO A 548 2.65 -12.68 1.13
C PRO A 548 1.35 -12.99 1.87
N PHE A 549 0.19 -12.58 1.33
CA PHE A 549 -1.13 -12.83 1.91
C PHE A 549 -1.84 -14.03 1.28
N ASN A 550 -1.33 -14.60 0.19
CA ASN A 550 -1.97 -15.72 -0.50
C ASN A 550 -1.87 -17.00 0.35
N PRO A 551 -2.99 -17.57 0.83
CA PRO A 551 -2.96 -18.74 1.70
C PRO A 551 -2.65 -20.04 0.94
N ASP A 552 -2.95 -20.10 -0.36
CA ASP A 552 -2.72 -21.27 -1.21
C ASP A 552 -2.62 -20.83 -2.68
N PRO A 553 -1.40 -20.71 -3.24
CA PRO A 553 -1.19 -20.34 -4.64
C PRO A 553 -1.50 -21.48 -5.62
N SER A 554 -1.67 -22.72 -5.15
CA SER A 554 -1.96 -23.86 -6.03
C SER A 554 -3.46 -24.04 -6.31
N ALA A 555 -4.32 -23.31 -5.59
CA ALA A 555 -5.75 -23.35 -5.76
C ALA A 555 -6.21 -22.56 -7.00
N GLU A 556 -7.21 -23.10 -7.69
CA GLU A 556 -8.01 -22.34 -8.65
C GLU A 556 -9.03 -21.51 -7.86
N ILE A 557 -9.11 -20.22 -8.17
CA ILE A 557 -9.88 -19.27 -7.36
C ILE A 557 -11.13 -18.85 -8.11
N SER A 558 -12.25 -18.97 -7.42
CA SER A 558 -13.57 -18.53 -7.88
C SER A 558 -14.16 -17.48 -6.95
N TRP A 559 -15.28 -16.91 -7.35
CA TRP A 559 -16.08 -16.05 -6.49
C TRP A 559 -16.54 -16.78 -5.22
N GLY A 560 -16.54 -16.08 -4.09
CA GLY A 560 -17.20 -16.53 -2.86
C GLY A 560 -16.95 -15.60 -1.67
N GLU A 561 -17.72 -15.81 -0.59
CA GLU A 561 -17.71 -14.92 0.59
C GLU A 561 -16.53 -15.16 1.52
N GLN A 562 -15.90 -16.33 1.45
CA GLN A 562 -14.77 -16.64 2.32
C GLN A 562 -13.49 -15.95 1.84
N THR A 563 -12.62 -15.56 2.78
CA THR A 563 -11.39 -14.80 2.48
C THR A 563 -10.36 -15.56 1.64
N TRP A 564 -10.44 -16.90 1.60
CA TRP A 564 -9.62 -17.72 0.71
C TRP A 564 -10.22 -17.90 -0.70
N GLN A 565 -11.48 -17.49 -0.90
CA GLN A 565 -12.08 -17.25 -2.22
C GLN A 565 -11.86 -15.78 -2.61
N GLU A 566 -12.49 -15.30 -3.69
CA GLU A 566 -12.36 -13.88 -4.08
C GLU A 566 -13.66 -13.14 -4.33
N MET A 567 -13.56 -11.81 -4.24
CA MET A 567 -14.59 -10.86 -4.60
C MET A 567 -13.98 -9.70 -5.41
N MET A 568 -14.77 -9.10 -6.29
CA MET A 568 -14.40 -7.90 -7.01
C MET A 568 -15.53 -6.88 -6.91
N PHE A 569 -15.44 -5.96 -5.94
CA PHE A 569 -16.41 -4.88 -5.78
C PHE A 569 -15.73 -3.52 -5.76
N GLY A 570 -16.04 -2.69 -6.76
CA GLY A 570 -15.80 -1.26 -6.73
C GLY A 570 -17.04 -0.56 -6.20
N PHE A 571 -17.15 -0.42 -4.88
CA PHE A 571 -18.29 0.24 -4.25
C PHE A 571 -18.27 1.74 -4.53
N PHE A 572 -19.46 2.32 -4.69
CA PHE A 572 -19.64 3.76 -4.77
C PHE A 572 -20.93 4.20 -4.08
N ARG A 573 -20.93 5.46 -3.66
CA ARG A 573 -22.09 6.17 -3.09
C ARG A 573 -22.28 7.48 -3.84
N TYR A 574 -23.54 7.86 -4.05
CA TYR A 574 -23.88 9.06 -4.81
C TYR A 574 -25.24 9.62 -4.38
N VAL A 575 -25.52 10.84 -4.81
CA VAL A 575 -26.86 11.45 -4.80
C VAL A 575 -27.24 11.83 -6.23
N GLU A 576 -28.53 11.79 -6.58
CA GLU A 576 -28.98 12.33 -7.86
C GLU A 576 -28.98 13.87 -7.80
N ALA A 577 -28.60 14.51 -8.90
CA ALA A 577 -28.70 15.96 -9.03
C ALA A 577 -30.16 16.38 -9.30
N ASP A 578 -30.50 17.61 -8.94
CA ASP A 578 -31.83 18.15 -9.21
C ASP A 578 -32.02 18.41 -10.71
N GLU A 579 -33.27 18.39 -11.20
CA GLU A 579 -33.54 18.66 -12.62
C GLU A 579 -33.13 20.10 -12.99
N GLY A 580 -32.01 20.24 -13.72
CA GLY A 580 -31.55 21.51 -14.30
C GLY A 580 -30.41 22.23 -13.56
N GLU A 581 -29.72 21.55 -12.63
CA GLU A 581 -28.44 22.00 -12.04
C GLU A 581 -27.25 22.00 -13.01
#